data_AF-A0A9W9RNS4-F1
#
_entry.id   AF-A0A9W9RNS4-F1
#
_cell.length_a   1.000
_cell.length_b   1.000
_cell.length_c   1.000
_cell.angle_alpha   90.00
_cell.angle_beta   90.00
_cell.angle_gamma   90.00
#
_symmetry.space_group_name_H-M   'P 1'
#
loop_
_entity.id
_entity.type
_entity.pdbx_description
1 polymer ?
#
loop_
_entity_poly.entity_id
_entity_poly.type
_entity_poly.pdbx_seq_one_letter_code
_entity_poly.pdbx_strand_id
1 'polypeptide(L)'
;MSEECANPLLLGWIKEWLDQARERNSKGVTVYKKAYDSMKACPLQFQHPSQAQQLNGLGPKLCDRLTDKLKAHCDENGLPMPAPPEKGGKRTSGGDEEQPAKKPRKTKPYVPTLRSGPYALILGLGTQSGNASQGMTKAHLIEIAQPYCDSSFTAPPDPTKFYTAWNSMKTLIQKDLVCEHGRPTRKYLLSEEGWEVAKRLQRTLPGASQATTSGPTTESQQSATSDRNLPEEEEPLQEPEETLSKEDIDNIEPIMLPPKSFTIQLVLDTREVRTSTDRDYISGELIKQGITPQVRALEVGDAMWVAKCNDPEYLARHGEESDEVMLDWIVERKRLDDLVGSIKDGRFHEQKFRLRRSGIKNVIYLIEEFAVTHADSTSGSAAQYQEMVASAIASTQVLNEYFIKKTKHLDESIRYLARMTLLLRRMYGVEDPPSNPDGNSNATPSGPAGQVSKIGLIPGRRLANDSYLTILDKFRSRDSSTTYGVSFVIFSALTSKSDTLTLRDVFLKMLMCTRGVTGEKALEIQQIWPTPRHLMEAYASLDPKERESMIVTRMAEVVGRKKVAKDLSKRIAEIWGQSS
;
A
#
# COMPACT_ATOMS: atom_id res chain seq x y z
N MET A 1 8.58 29.55 40.33
CA MET A 1 7.38 29.02 40.99
C MET A 1 7.39 27.52 40.78
N SER A 2 7.51 26.78 41.87
CA SER A 2 7.72 25.32 41.94
C SER A 2 6.68 24.59 41.09
N GLU A 3 7.10 23.80 40.10
CA GLU A 3 6.20 22.96 39.30
C GLU A 3 5.74 21.76 40.13
N GLU A 4 4.84 21.99 41.09
CA GLU A 4 4.22 20.95 41.91
C GLU A 4 3.14 20.21 41.10
N CYS A 5 3.55 19.14 40.43
CA CYS A 5 2.63 18.14 39.94
C CYS A 5 2.16 17.26 41.11
N ALA A 6 0.86 16.96 41.20
CA ALA A 6 0.29 16.08 42.23
C ALA A 6 0.79 14.62 42.14
N ASN A 7 1.43 14.23 41.03
CA ASN A 7 1.96 12.88 40.78
C ASN A 7 3.39 12.94 40.22
N PRO A 8 4.40 13.31 41.03
CA PRO A 8 5.76 13.54 40.55
C PRO A 8 6.44 12.29 39.99
N LEU A 9 6.18 11.11 40.59
CA LEU A 9 6.76 9.84 40.16
C LEU A 9 6.25 9.40 38.77
N LEU A 10 4.92 9.40 38.58
CA LEU A 10 4.32 9.05 37.29
C LEU A 10 4.70 10.05 36.21
N LEU A 11 4.73 11.34 36.53
CA LEU A 11 5.15 12.39 35.60
C LEU A 11 6.61 12.19 35.16
N GLY A 12 7.51 11.85 36.08
CA GLY A 12 8.91 11.56 35.80
C GLY A 12 9.10 10.40 34.82
N TRP A 13 8.36 9.30 35.01
CA TRP A 13 8.44 8.15 34.10
C TRP A 13 7.88 8.43 32.72
N ILE A 14 6.79 9.19 32.62
CA ILE A 14 6.22 9.61 31.34
C ILE A 14 7.19 10.56 30.62
N LYS A 15 7.89 11.44 31.35
CA LYS A 15 8.94 12.32 30.81
C LYS A 15 10.10 11.53 30.23
N GLU A 16 10.60 10.54 30.95
CA GLU A 16 11.68 9.67 30.48
C GLU A 16 11.29 8.95 29.17
N TRP A 17 10.05 8.45 29.07
CA TRP A 17 9.56 7.83 27.82
C TRP A 17 9.35 8.83 26.69
N LEU A 18 8.97 10.07 27.01
CA LEU A 18 8.86 11.16 26.04
C LEU A 18 10.24 11.51 25.46
N ASP A 19 11.26 11.61 26.30
CA ASP A 19 12.63 11.95 25.90
C ASP A 19 13.25 10.81 25.07
N GLN A 20 13.11 9.55 25.51
CA GLN A 20 13.52 8.38 24.72
C GLN A 20 12.80 8.30 23.37
N ALA A 21 11.51 8.65 23.33
CA ALA A 21 10.75 8.66 22.09
C ALA A 21 11.23 9.76 21.12
N ARG A 22 11.67 10.92 21.65
CA ARG A 22 12.23 12.04 20.87
C ARG A 22 13.59 11.69 20.29
N GLU A 23 14.48 11.10 21.09
CA GLU A 23 15.80 10.65 20.64
C GLU A 23 15.71 9.60 19.53
N ARG A 24 14.74 8.68 19.62
CA ARG A 24 14.53 7.61 18.63
C ARG A 24 13.66 8.03 17.44
N ASN A 25 13.25 9.31 17.39
CA ASN A 25 12.34 9.87 16.38
C ASN A 25 11.12 8.98 16.12
N SER A 26 10.56 8.41 17.19
CA SER A 26 9.50 7.41 17.11
C SER A 26 8.12 8.06 16.97
N LYS A 27 7.18 7.39 16.29
CA LYS A 27 5.79 7.85 16.18
C LYS A 27 5.07 8.00 17.54
N GLY A 28 5.64 7.46 18.62
CA GLY A 28 5.11 7.52 19.99
C GLY A 28 5.27 8.87 20.70
N VAL A 29 6.09 9.80 20.18
CA VAL A 29 6.34 11.12 20.82
C VAL A 29 5.04 11.88 21.07
N THR A 30 4.09 11.86 20.12
CA THR A 30 2.82 12.58 20.24
C THR A 30 1.92 12.01 21.34
N VAL A 31 1.98 10.70 21.57
CA VAL A 31 1.19 10.01 22.61
C VAL A 31 1.78 10.32 23.99
N TYR A 32 3.09 10.18 24.17
CA TYR A 32 3.74 10.50 25.45
C TYR A 32 3.68 11.98 25.79
N LYS A 33 3.72 12.88 24.79
CA LYS A 33 3.56 14.32 25.01
C LYS A 33 2.17 14.64 25.57
N LYS A 34 1.11 14.09 24.97
CA LYS A 34 -0.27 14.25 25.46
C LYS A 34 -0.46 13.68 26.87
N ALA A 35 0.13 12.52 27.14
CA ALA A 35 0.10 11.92 28.49
C ALA A 35 0.85 12.78 29.52
N TYR A 36 2.01 13.34 29.15
CA TYR A 36 2.81 14.21 30.02
C TYR A 36 2.06 15.50 30.36
N ASP A 37 1.51 16.18 29.35
CA ASP A 37 0.77 17.43 29.53
C ASP A 37 -0.49 17.19 30.39
N SER A 38 -1.18 16.07 30.19
CA SER A 38 -2.38 15.71 30.97
C SER A 38 -2.04 15.32 32.41
N MET A 39 -0.91 14.64 32.65
CA MET A 39 -0.45 14.31 34.01
C MET A 39 0.03 15.57 34.74
N LYS A 40 0.72 16.48 34.05
CA LYS A 40 1.18 17.77 34.60
C LYS A 40 0.02 18.68 35.00
N ALA A 41 -1.07 18.68 34.21
CA ALA A 41 -2.27 19.46 34.47
C ALA A 41 -3.22 18.82 35.50
N CYS A 42 -2.94 17.59 35.96
CA CYS A 42 -3.84 16.88 36.88
C CYS A 42 -3.62 17.32 38.33
N PRO A 43 -4.65 17.89 38.99
CA PRO A 43 -4.57 18.29 40.40
C PRO A 43 -4.80 17.12 41.38
N LEU A 44 -5.27 15.97 40.88
CA LEU A 44 -5.58 14.79 41.70
C LEU A 44 -4.35 13.90 41.87
N GLN A 45 -4.04 13.52 43.12
CA GLN A 45 -3.03 12.51 43.43
C GLN A 45 -3.61 11.10 43.23
N PHE A 46 -2.91 10.27 42.47
CA PHE A 46 -3.27 8.88 42.21
C PHE A 46 -2.46 7.96 43.11
N GLN A 47 -3.15 7.00 43.72
CA GLN A 47 -2.51 5.94 44.49
C GLN A 47 -2.09 4.77 43.57
N HIS A 48 -2.79 4.57 42.45
CA HIS A 48 -2.48 3.51 41.49
C HIS A 48 -2.59 4.01 40.03
N PRO A 49 -1.69 3.62 39.10
CA PRO A 49 -1.69 4.10 37.71
C PRO A 49 -2.97 3.81 36.92
N SER A 50 -3.76 2.82 37.34
CA SER A 50 -5.08 2.54 36.77
C SER A 50 -6.07 3.70 36.93
N GLN A 51 -5.92 4.54 37.95
CA GLN A 51 -6.75 5.74 38.15
C GLN A 51 -6.46 6.82 37.09
N ALA A 52 -5.25 6.83 36.53
CA ALA A 52 -4.86 7.80 35.53
C ALA A 52 -5.44 7.51 34.13
N GLN A 53 -6.14 6.38 33.95
CA GLN A 53 -6.81 6.03 32.70
C GLN A 53 -7.93 7.02 32.31
N GLN A 54 -8.43 7.81 33.26
CA GLN A 54 -9.39 8.88 33.00
C GLN A 54 -8.77 10.12 32.32
N LEU A 55 -7.44 10.22 32.27
CA LEU A 55 -6.74 11.35 31.67
C LEU A 55 -6.51 11.12 30.17
N ASN A 56 -6.60 12.20 29.40
CA ASN A 56 -6.40 12.16 27.96
C ASN A 56 -4.95 11.73 27.61
N GLY A 57 -4.83 10.71 26.76
CA GLY A 57 -3.53 10.17 26.36
C GLY A 57 -2.98 9.05 27.25
N LEU A 58 -3.64 8.71 28.37
CA LEU A 58 -3.33 7.54 29.18
C LEU A 58 -4.34 6.41 28.92
N GLY A 59 -4.04 5.57 27.92
CA GLY A 59 -4.84 4.37 27.62
C GLY A 59 -4.46 3.16 28.49
N PRO A 60 -5.25 2.07 28.44
CA PRO A 60 -5.03 0.86 29.25
C PRO A 60 -3.58 0.35 29.20
N LYS A 61 -3.01 0.23 27.99
CA LYS A 61 -1.63 -0.25 27.80
C LYS A 61 -0.57 0.64 28.44
N LEU A 62 -0.80 1.96 28.51
CA LEU A 62 0.15 2.89 29.15
C LEU A 62 0.01 2.82 30.67
N CYS A 63 -1.20 2.65 31.19
CA CYS A 63 -1.47 2.39 32.59
C CYS A 63 -0.88 1.05 33.05
N ASP A 64 -0.98 -0.01 32.25
CA ASP A 64 -0.36 -1.31 32.52
C ASP A 64 1.16 -1.16 32.63
N ARG A 65 1.78 -0.47 31.66
CA ARG A 65 3.22 -0.19 31.66
C ARG A 65 3.66 0.67 32.85
N LEU A 66 2.85 1.65 33.26
CA LEU A 66 3.11 2.43 34.48
C LEU A 66 2.94 1.58 35.74
N THR A 67 2.02 0.61 35.73
CA THR A 67 1.81 -0.33 36.84
C THR A 67 3.00 -1.27 36.99
N ASP A 68 3.56 -1.78 35.89
CA ASP A 68 4.77 -2.60 35.90
C ASP A 68 5.98 -1.80 36.44
N LYS A 69 6.10 -0.53 36.02
CA LYS A 69 7.18 0.36 36.50
C LYS A 69 7.00 0.74 37.98
N LEU A 70 5.76 0.92 38.44
CA LEU A 70 5.46 1.13 39.85
C LEU A 70 5.78 -0.10 40.69
N LYS A 71 5.45 -1.30 40.19
CA LYS A 71 5.78 -2.56 40.86
C LYS A 71 7.29 -2.71 41.03
N ALA A 72 8.06 -2.49 39.97
CA ALA A 72 9.53 -2.54 40.03
C ALA A 72 10.11 -1.51 41.02
N HIS A 73 9.56 -0.27 41.02
CA HIS A 73 9.99 0.76 41.97
C HIS A 73 9.62 0.42 43.43
N CYS A 74 8.46 -0.19 43.67
CA CYS A 74 8.05 -0.67 44.98
C CYS A 74 8.95 -1.80 45.48
N ASP A 75 9.27 -2.77 44.62
CA ASP A 75 10.17 -3.89 44.92
C ASP A 75 11.60 -3.41 45.26
N GLU A 76 12.11 -2.42 44.52
CA GLU A 76 13.45 -1.86 44.72
C GLU A 76 13.58 -1.00 45.99
N ASN A 77 12.51 -0.31 46.39
CA ASN A 77 12.49 0.56 47.57
C ASN A 77 11.88 -0.09 48.82
N GLY A 78 11.50 -1.37 48.75
CA GLY A 78 10.87 -2.09 49.86
C GLY A 78 9.50 -1.51 50.29
N LEU A 79 8.77 -0.88 49.36
CA LEU A 79 7.46 -0.27 49.63
C LEU A 79 6.32 -1.24 49.26
N PRO A 80 5.23 -1.31 50.05
CA PRO A 80 4.08 -2.13 49.69
C PRO A 80 3.36 -1.57 48.45
N MET A 81 3.07 -2.44 47.49
CA MET A 81 2.34 -2.07 46.27
C MET A 81 0.90 -1.62 46.63
N PRO A 82 0.47 -0.42 46.20
CA PRO A 82 -0.89 0.04 46.45
C PRO A 82 -1.92 -0.82 45.70
N ALA A 83 -2.99 -1.22 46.40
CA ALA A 83 -4.06 -2.04 45.81
C ALA A 83 -4.82 -1.25 44.72
N PRO A 84 -5.24 -1.90 43.61
CA PRO A 84 -6.12 -1.27 42.63
C PRO A 84 -7.44 -0.86 43.31
N PRO A 85 -7.97 0.36 43.07
CA PRO A 85 -9.25 0.75 43.64
C PRO A 85 -10.36 -0.19 43.15
N GLU A 86 -11.08 -0.80 44.08
CA GLU A 86 -12.26 -1.62 43.79
C GLU A 86 -13.30 -0.81 43.01
N LYS A 87 -13.86 -1.41 41.95
CA LYS A 87 -14.92 -0.80 41.15
C LYS A 87 -16.17 -0.59 42.00
N GLY A 88 -16.37 0.63 42.47
CA GLY A 88 -17.56 1.05 43.22
C GLY A 88 -18.87 0.82 42.46
N GLY A 89 -19.59 -0.22 42.89
CA GLY A 89 -21.05 -0.32 43.05
C GLY A 89 -21.98 0.25 41.96
N LYS A 90 -22.54 -0.64 41.13
CA LYS A 90 -23.91 -0.49 40.62
C LYS A 90 -24.80 -1.43 41.43
N ARG A 91 -25.77 -0.85 42.16
CA ARG A 91 -26.78 -1.54 42.98
C ARG A 91 -27.46 -2.68 42.20
N THR A 92 -27.52 -3.88 42.81
CA THR A 92 -28.75 -4.66 42.99
C THR A 92 -28.46 -5.83 43.95
N SER A 93 -29.41 -6.01 44.87
CA SER A 93 -29.42 -6.92 46.02
C SER A 93 -29.57 -8.40 45.67
N GLY A 94 -28.74 -9.23 46.29
CA GLY A 94 -29.16 -10.45 47.00
C GLY A 94 -29.23 -11.77 46.24
N GLY A 95 -28.37 -12.71 46.63
CA GLY A 95 -28.60 -14.16 46.50
C GLY A 95 -27.44 -14.94 45.87
N ASP A 96 -26.58 -15.52 46.71
CA ASP A 96 -25.54 -16.48 46.35
C ASP A 96 -26.13 -17.76 45.74
N GLU A 97 -25.76 -18.07 44.49
CA GLU A 97 -25.60 -19.44 43.99
C GLU A 97 -24.50 -19.44 42.91
N GLU A 98 -23.53 -20.35 43.05
CA GLU A 98 -22.44 -20.59 42.10
C GLU A 98 -22.99 -20.84 40.68
N GLN A 99 -22.49 -20.09 39.69
CA GLN A 99 -22.74 -20.36 38.28
C GLN A 99 -21.44 -20.31 37.45
N PRO A 100 -21.37 -21.17 36.41
CA PRO A 100 -20.11 -21.74 35.92
C PRO A 100 -19.34 -20.80 35.00
N ALA A 101 -18.05 -21.12 34.80
CA ALA A 101 -17.16 -20.47 33.86
C ALA A 101 -17.86 -20.12 32.53
N LYS A 102 -17.89 -18.83 32.19
CA LYS A 102 -18.45 -18.35 30.93
C LYS A 102 -17.71 -18.98 29.77
N LYS A 103 -18.37 -19.92 29.08
CA LYS A 103 -17.91 -20.47 27.80
C LYS A 103 -17.69 -19.33 26.79
N PRO A 104 -16.69 -19.43 25.90
CA PRO A 104 -16.46 -18.44 24.85
C PRO A 104 -17.74 -18.32 24.00
N ARG A 105 -18.23 -17.08 23.87
CA ARG A 105 -19.46 -16.78 23.14
C ARG A 105 -19.20 -17.11 21.66
N LYS A 106 -19.85 -18.16 21.13
CA LYS A 106 -19.81 -18.47 19.69
C LYS A 106 -20.16 -17.21 18.91
N THR A 107 -19.28 -16.80 18.00
CA THR A 107 -19.50 -15.66 17.10
C THR A 107 -20.77 -15.90 16.31
N LYS A 108 -21.77 -15.01 16.47
CA LYS A 108 -23.00 -15.10 15.68
C LYS A 108 -22.65 -14.86 14.20
N PRO A 109 -23.16 -15.69 13.27
CA PRO A 109 -22.95 -15.47 11.84
C PRO A 109 -23.49 -14.09 11.46
N TYR A 110 -22.71 -13.33 10.70
CA TYR A 110 -23.07 -11.97 10.32
C TYR A 110 -24.22 -12.00 9.31
N VAL A 111 -25.32 -11.33 9.65
CA VAL A 111 -26.47 -11.15 8.77
C VAL A 111 -26.62 -9.65 8.49
N PRO A 112 -26.43 -9.21 7.24
CA PRO A 112 -26.63 -7.82 6.85
C PRO A 112 -28.08 -7.37 7.08
N THR A 113 -28.29 -6.11 7.44
CA THR A 113 -29.63 -5.51 7.56
C THR A 113 -30.30 -5.44 6.19
N LEU A 114 -31.61 -5.72 6.12
CA LEU A 114 -32.40 -5.65 4.89
C LEU A 114 -32.22 -4.27 4.19
N ARG A 115 -32.03 -4.29 2.87
CA ARG A 115 -31.82 -3.11 1.99
C ARG A 115 -30.60 -2.23 2.31
N SER A 116 -29.69 -2.70 3.15
CA SER A 116 -28.41 -2.04 3.42
C SER A 116 -27.37 -2.28 2.30
N GLY A 117 -26.31 -1.47 2.25
CA GLY A 117 -25.18 -1.67 1.33
C GLY A 117 -24.62 -3.10 1.32
N PRO A 118 -24.29 -3.72 2.48
CA PRO A 118 -23.77 -5.08 2.48
C PRO A 118 -24.81 -6.15 2.11
N TYR A 119 -26.10 -5.92 2.35
CA TYR A 119 -27.18 -6.80 1.89
C TYR A 119 -27.25 -6.82 0.35
N ALA A 120 -27.22 -5.64 -0.26
CA ALA A 120 -27.29 -5.47 -1.70
C ALA A 120 -26.07 -6.05 -2.42
N LEU A 121 -24.87 -5.85 -1.88
CA LEU A 121 -23.63 -6.40 -2.45
C LEU A 121 -23.60 -7.94 -2.41
N ILE A 122 -24.04 -8.56 -1.31
CA ILE A 122 -24.10 -10.02 -1.21
C ILE A 122 -25.14 -10.60 -2.18
N LEU A 123 -26.31 -9.98 -2.31
CA LEU A 123 -27.31 -10.41 -3.29
C LEU A 123 -26.82 -10.24 -4.72
N GLY A 124 -26.19 -9.10 -5.04
CA GLY A 124 -25.66 -8.82 -6.37
C GLY A 124 -24.56 -9.78 -6.76
N LEU A 125 -23.67 -10.18 -5.85
CA LEU A 125 -22.71 -11.26 -6.12
C LEU A 125 -23.38 -12.63 -6.19
N GLY A 126 -24.45 -12.85 -5.42
CA GLY A 126 -25.20 -14.10 -5.39
C GLY A 126 -26.07 -14.38 -6.61
N THR A 127 -26.29 -13.40 -7.50
CA THR A 127 -26.97 -13.63 -8.78
C THR A 127 -26.11 -14.40 -9.78
N GLN A 128 -24.81 -14.57 -9.50
CA GLN A 128 -23.95 -15.42 -10.31
C GLN A 128 -24.35 -16.89 -10.16
N SER A 129 -24.28 -17.69 -11.22
CA SER A 129 -24.47 -19.15 -11.11
C SER A 129 -23.33 -19.71 -10.25
N GLY A 130 -23.65 -20.59 -9.29
CA GLY A 130 -22.77 -21.06 -8.20
C GLY A 130 -21.46 -21.80 -8.57
N ASN A 131 -21.00 -21.68 -9.81
CA ASN A 131 -19.73 -22.18 -10.34
C ASN A 131 -18.91 -21.11 -11.08
N ALA A 132 -19.23 -19.82 -10.92
CA ALA A 132 -18.45 -18.77 -11.57
C ALA A 132 -17.13 -18.51 -10.81
N SER A 133 -16.04 -19.13 -11.26
CA SER A 133 -14.67 -18.72 -10.96
C SER A 133 -14.33 -17.30 -11.45
N GLN A 134 -15.27 -16.65 -12.16
CA GLN A 134 -15.11 -15.34 -12.77
C GLN A 134 -15.72 -14.26 -11.86
N GLY A 135 -14.95 -13.67 -10.95
CA GLY A 135 -15.45 -12.58 -10.08
C GLY A 135 -15.94 -11.33 -10.83
N MET A 136 -16.65 -10.45 -10.12
CA MET A 136 -17.35 -9.29 -10.68
C MET A 136 -16.61 -7.97 -10.47
N THR A 137 -16.55 -7.09 -11.47
CA THR A 137 -15.94 -5.75 -11.29
C THR A 137 -16.81 -4.84 -10.41
N LYS A 138 -16.20 -3.83 -9.78
CA LYS A 138 -16.94 -2.84 -8.97
C LYS A 138 -18.07 -2.17 -9.73
N ALA A 139 -17.83 -1.72 -10.96
CA ALA A 139 -18.83 -1.03 -11.77
C ALA A 139 -20.05 -1.93 -12.06
N HIS A 140 -19.80 -3.17 -12.49
CA HIS A 140 -20.87 -4.12 -12.77
C HIS A 140 -21.61 -4.56 -11.50
N LEU A 141 -20.88 -4.74 -10.40
CA LEU A 141 -21.49 -5.07 -9.12
C LEU A 141 -22.36 -3.95 -8.57
N ILE A 142 -21.96 -2.69 -8.73
CA ILE A 142 -22.78 -1.54 -8.34
C ILE A 142 -24.09 -1.52 -9.13
N GLU A 143 -24.04 -1.77 -10.44
CA GLU A 143 -25.23 -1.81 -11.31
C GLU A 143 -26.23 -2.88 -10.84
N ILE A 144 -25.76 -4.09 -10.54
CA ILE A 144 -26.60 -5.20 -10.08
C ILE A 144 -27.06 -5.00 -8.63
N ALA A 145 -26.24 -4.42 -7.77
CA ALA A 145 -26.53 -4.25 -6.34
C ALA A 145 -27.45 -3.05 -6.06
N GLN A 146 -27.39 -1.97 -6.86
CA GLN A 146 -28.13 -0.73 -6.58
C GLN A 146 -29.65 -0.92 -6.39
N PRO A 147 -30.36 -1.78 -7.15
CA PRO A 147 -31.79 -2.05 -6.94
C PRO A 147 -32.13 -2.63 -5.55
N TYR A 148 -31.17 -3.31 -4.92
CA TYR A 148 -31.33 -3.95 -3.61
C TYR A 148 -30.90 -3.06 -2.44
N CYS A 149 -30.44 -1.81 -2.69
CA CYS A 149 -29.96 -0.89 -1.67
C CYS A 149 -30.76 0.42 -1.64
N ASP A 150 -31.08 0.91 -0.44
CA ASP A 150 -31.71 2.23 -0.26
C ASP A 150 -30.73 3.41 -0.35
N SER A 151 -29.43 3.14 -0.23
CA SER A 151 -28.37 4.15 -0.31
C SER A 151 -27.65 4.07 -1.66
N SER A 152 -27.21 5.22 -2.18
CA SER A 152 -26.43 5.25 -3.42
C SER A 152 -25.01 4.71 -3.20
N PHE A 153 -24.55 3.90 -4.16
CA PHE A 153 -23.17 3.42 -4.23
C PHE A 153 -22.22 4.45 -4.86
N THR A 154 -22.74 5.40 -5.64
CA THR A 154 -21.97 6.36 -6.44
C THR A 154 -21.97 7.77 -5.85
N ALA A 155 -22.98 8.13 -5.07
CA ALA A 155 -23.13 9.46 -4.47
C ALA A 155 -23.43 9.36 -2.96
N PRO A 156 -22.77 10.17 -2.12
CA PRO A 156 -23.15 10.25 -0.71
C PRO A 156 -24.56 10.84 -0.54
N PRO A 157 -25.31 10.43 0.50
CA PRO A 157 -26.66 10.92 0.76
C PRO A 157 -26.72 12.40 1.18
N ASP A 158 -25.57 13.00 1.52
CA ASP A 158 -25.42 14.38 1.97
C ASP A 158 -24.11 14.93 1.40
N PRO A 159 -24.09 16.12 0.74
CA PRO A 159 -22.87 16.74 0.21
C PRO A 159 -21.77 16.97 1.25
N THR A 160 -22.11 16.97 2.54
CA THR A 160 -21.15 17.12 3.65
C THR A 160 -20.55 15.79 4.13
N LYS A 161 -21.05 14.65 3.63
CA LYS A 161 -20.61 13.30 4.00
C LYS A 161 -19.87 12.66 2.84
N PHE A 162 -18.78 11.95 3.13
CA PHE A 162 -17.96 11.26 2.12
C PHE A 162 -18.29 9.76 2.00
N TYR A 163 -19.29 9.27 2.74
CA TYR A 163 -19.57 7.84 2.82
C TYR A 163 -20.69 7.39 1.87
N THR A 164 -20.38 6.50 0.93
CA THR A 164 -21.34 5.80 0.06
C THR A 164 -21.65 4.39 0.57
N ALA A 165 -22.69 3.75 0.01
CA ALA A 165 -23.03 2.36 0.31
C ALA A 165 -21.88 1.39 0.00
N TRP A 166 -20.98 1.73 -0.93
CA TRP A 166 -19.82 0.92 -1.30
C TRP A 166 -18.84 0.72 -0.15
N ASN A 167 -18.78 1.64 0.83
CA ASN A 167 -17.88 1.50 1.98
C ASN A 167 -18.15 0.25 2.81
N SER A 168 -19.36 -0.31 2.72
CA SER A 168 -19.68 -1.59 3.35
C SER A 168 -18.91 -2.79 2.79
N MET A 169 -18.37 -2.69 1.56
CA MET A 169 -17.53 -3.72 0.94
C MET A 169 -16.31 -4.05 1.80
N LYS A 170 -15.66 -3.03 2.39
CA LYS A 170 -14.53 -3.24 3.31
C LYS A 170 -14.91 -4.09 4.52
N THR A 171 -16.14 -3.94 5.00
CA THR A 171 -16.66 -4.71 6.14
C THR A 171 -16.94 -6.16 5.74
N LEU A 172 -17.42 -6.39 4.51
CA LEU A 172 -17.65 -7.74 3.99
C LEU A 172 -16.35 -8.51 3.77
N ILE A 173 -15.31 -7.84 3.26
CA ILE A 173 -13.97 -8.41 3.11
C ILE A 173 -13.36 -8.70 4.49
N GLN A 174 -13.45 -7.77 5.44
CA GLN A 174 -12.94 -7.98 6.81
C GLN A 174 -13.65 -9.12 7.56
N LYS A 175 -14.88 -9.46 7.14
CA LYS A 175 -15.68 -10.54 7.72
C LYS A 175 -15.58 -11.84 6.91
N ASP A 176 -14.67 -11.91 5.94
CA ASP A 176 -14.44 -13.07 5.07
C ASP A 176 -15.69 -13.56 4.31
N LEU A 177 -16.64 -12.66 4.04
CA LEU A 177 -17.85 -12.97 3.25
C LEU A 177 -17.67 -12.68 1.76
N VAL A 178 -16.74 -11.79 1.42
CA VAL A 178 -16.40 -11.44 0.04
C VAL A 178 -14.90 -11.49 -0.09
N CYS A 179 -14.41 -12.19 -1.10
CA CYS A 179 -13.01 -12.17 -1.50
C CYS A 179 -12.81 -11.18 -2.64
N GLU A 180 -11.65 -10.54 -2.64
CA GLU A 180 -11.19 -9.66 -3.71
C GLU A 180 -10.01 -10.34 -4.41
N HIS A 181 -10.11 -10.53 -5.72
CA HIS A 181 -9.07 -11.14 -6.55
C HIS A 181 -8.95 -10.40 -7.89
N GLY A 182 -7.87 -10.62 -8.64
CA GLY A 182 -7.61 -9.93 -9.90
C GLY A 182 -6.83 -8.62 -9.74
N ARG A 183 -5.79 -8.47 -10.56
CA ARG A 183 -4.89 -7.31 -10.61
C ARG A 183 -4.59 -7.00 -12.09
N PRO A 184 -4.64 -5.73 -12.53
CA PRO A 184 -4.88 -4.50 -11.78
C PRO A 184 -6.37 -4.16 -11.62
N THR A 185 -7.28 -4.84 -12.33
CA THR A 185 -8.72 -4.70 -12.15
C THR A 185 -9.23 -5.66 -11.07
N ARG A 186 -9.72 -5.08 -9.96
CA ARG A 186 -10.28 -5.83 -8.83
C ARG A 186 -11.61 -6.48 -9.24
N LYS A 187 -11.70 -7.78 -8.99
CA LYS A 187 -12.91 -8.60 -9.11
C LYS A 187 -13.32 -9.07 -7.71
N TYR A 188 -14.61 -9.01 -7.43
CA TYR A 188 -15.19 -9.42 -6.16
C TYR A 188 -15.96 -10.73 -6.33
N LEU A 189 -15.78 -11.66 -5.40
CA LEU A 189 -16.49 -12.94 -5.38
C LEU A 189 -16.96 -13.26 -3.96
N LEU A 190 -18.02 -14.05 -3.83
CA LEU A 190 -18.45 -14.54 -2.52
C LEU A 190 -17.53 -15.67 -2.07
N SER A 191 -17.12 -15.64 -0.80
CA SER A 191 -16.52 -16.81 -0.15
C SER A 191 -17.57 -17.91 0.05
N GLU A 192 -17.17 -19.11 0.48
CA GLU A 192 -18.11 -20.17 0.85
C GLU A 192 -19.13 -19.69 1.90
N GLU A 193 -18.68 -18.95 2.92
CA GLU A 193 -19.55 -18.35 3.92
C GLU A 193 -20.46 -17.27 3.31
N GLY A 194 -19.93 -16.46 2.40
CA GLY A 194 -20.69 -15.46 1.65
C GLY A 194 -21.83 -16.04 0.82
N TRP A 195 -21.58 -17.18 0.15
CA TRP A 195 -22.57 -17.91 -0.62
C TRP A 195 -23.71 -18.46 0.25
N GLU A 196 -23.39 -18.96 1.43
CA GLU A 196 -24.38 -19.45 2.38
C GLU A 196 -25.29 -18.30 2.87
N VAL A 197 -24.72 -17.13 3.13
CA VAL A 197 -25.50 -15.92 3.45
C VAL A 197 -26.35 -15.50 2.25
N ALA A 198 -25.79 -15.45 1.03
CA ALA A 198 -26.52 -15.07 -0.17
C ALA A 198 -27.74 -15.98 -0.43
N LYS A 199 -27.59 -17.30 -0.34
CA LYS A 199 -28.69 -18.27 -0.49
C LYS A 199 -29.79 -18.05 0.54
N ARG A 200 -29.43 -17.73 1.79
CA ARG A 200 -30.41 -17.40 2.84
C ARG A 200 -31.15 -16.10 2.53
N LEU A 201 -30.46 -15.07 2.04
CA LEU A 201 -31.08 -13.79 1.67
C LEU A 201 -31.99 -13.94 0.44
N GLN A 202 -31.61 -14.74 -0.55
CA GLN A 202 -32.44 -15.00 -1.75
C GLN A 202 -33.76 -15.69 -1.42
N ARG A 203 -33.78 -16.61 -0.44
CA ARG A 203 -35.01 -17.26 0.04
C ARG A 203 -36.00 -16.31 0.70
N THR A 204 -35.54 -15.14 1.14
CA THR A 204 -36.38 -14.11 1.76
C THR A 204 -36.94 -13.08 0.76
N LEU A 205 -36.59 -13.17 -0.53
CA LEU A 205 -37.14 -12.31 -1.56
C LEU A 205 -38.59 -12.70 -1.89
N PRO A 206 -39.51 -11.73 -2.06
CA PRO A 206 -40.89 -12.00 -2.45
C PRO A 206 -40.91 -12.62 -3.85
N GLY A 207 -41.15 -13.94 -3.91
CA GLY A 207 -41.16 -14.73 -5.15
C GLY A 207 -40.60 -16.15 -5.02
N ALA A 208 -39.89 -16.49 -3.93
CA ALA A 208 -39.23 -17.79 -3.76
C ALA A 208 -40.11 -18.93 -3.18
N SER A 209 -41.44 -18.80 -3.21
CA SER A 209 -42.36 -19.85 -2.73
C SER A 209 -42.91 -20.70 -3.87
N GLN A 210 -42.18 -21.76 -4.21
CA GLN A 210 -42.60 -23.04 -4.82
C GLN A 210 -41.28 -23.81 -5.06
N ALA A 211 -40.93 -24.87 -4.35
CA ALA A 211 -41.64 -26.15 -4.33
C ALA A 211 -41.37 -26.97 -3.05
N THR A 212 -42.48 -27.42 -2.47
CA THR A 212 -42.74 -28.73 -1.82
C THR A 212 -41.94 -29.15 -0.59
N THR A 213 -42.57 -28.94 0.58
CA THR A 213 -42.58 -29.91 1.67
C THR A 213 -43.78 -30.86 1.50
N SER A 214 -43.56 -32.18 1.53
CA SER A 214 -44.56 -33.15 2.00
C SER A 214 -43.95 -34.53 2.24
N GLY A 215 -43.69 -34.84 3.52
CA GLY A 215 -44.12 -36.07 4.20
C GLY A 215 -43.43 -37.41 3.92
N PRO A 216 -43.53 -38.40 4.84
CA PRO A 216 -42.48 -39.37 5.14
C PRO A 216 -42.82 -40.84 4.77
N THR A 217 -41.84 -41.72 5.04
CA THR A 217 -41.88 -43.21 5.11
C THR A 217 -41.98 -44.01 3.81
N THR A 218 -40.97 -44.84 3.51
CA THR A 218 -41.07 -46.33 3.49
C THR A 218 -39.66 -46.93 3.47
N GLU A 219 -39.46 -47.94 4.31
CA GLU A 219 -38.26 -48.76 4.45
C GLU A 219 -37.97 -49.59 3.19
N SER A 220 -36.70 -49.70 2.84
CA SER A 220 -36.15 -50.94 2.29
C SER A 220 -34.65 -51.01 2.57
N GLN A 221 -34.33 -51.91 3.50
CA GLN A 221 -33.00 -52.40 3.80
C GLN A 221 -32.39 -53.14 2.60
N GLN A 222 -31.08 -52.96 2.40
CA GLN A 222 -30.07 -53.90 1.90
C GLN A 222 -28.86 -53.06 1.48
N SER A 223 -27.60 -53.39 1.73
CA SER A 223 -26.91 -54.35 2.58
C SER A 223 -25.43 -53.96 2.43
N ALA A 224 -24.67 -54.01 3.53
CA ALA A 224 -23.25 -53.75 3.53
C ALA A 224 -22.48 -54.79 2.69
N THR A 225 -21.58 -54.32 1.83
CA THR A 225 -20.33 -55.02 1.53
C THR A 225 -19.21 -54.00 1.41
N SER A 226 -18.28 -54.12 2.34
CA SER A 226 -16.90 -53.66 2.27
C SER A 226 -16.28 -53.99 0.92
N ASP A 227 -15.67 -53.00 0.27
CA ASP A 227 -14.38 -53.26 -0.33
C ASP A 227 -13.48 -52.02 -0.30
N ARG A 228 -12.28 -52.27 0.20
CA ARG A 228 -11.16 -51.34 0.24
C ARG A 228 -10.70 -51.15 -1.20
N ASN A 229 -10.54 -49.91 -1.64
CA ASN A 229 -9.45 -49.54 -2.55
C ASN A 229 -9.23 -48.02 -2.52
N LEU A 230 -8.06 -47.64 -2.01
CA LEU A 230 -7.39 -46.38 -2.34
C LEU A 230 -6.98 -46.42 -3.82
N PRO A 231 -7.10 -45.29 -4.53
CA PRO A 231 -5.95 -44.73 -5.24
C PRO A 231 -5.74 -43.28 -4.78
N GLU A 232 -4.54 -42.93 -4.30
CA GLU A 232 -3.40 -42.44 -5.10
C GLU A 232 -3.59 -41.01 -5.60
N GLU A 233 -2.75 -40.14 -5.02
CA GLU A 233 -2.23 -38.87 -5.53
C GLU A 233 -3.25 -37.77 -5.89
N GLU A 234 -3.61 -36.97 -4.88
CA GLU A 234 -4.03 -35.58 -5.10
C GLU A 234 -2.86 -34.79 -5.71
N GLU A 235 -2.90 -34.57 -7.02
CA GLU A 235 -2.10 -33.53 -7.64
C GLU A 235 -2.39 -32.18 -6.96
N PRO A 236 -1.37 -31.34 -6.68
CA PRO A 236 -1.60 -30.05 -6.08
C PRO A 236 -2.37 -29.17 -7.07
N LEU A 237 -3.56 -28.72 -6.66
CA LEU A 237 -4.35 -27.67 -7.30
C LEU A 237 -3.43 -26.50 -7.68
N GLN A 238 -3.02 -26.45 -8.94
CA GLN A 238 -2.40 -25.26 -9.51
C GLN A 238 -3.50 -24.22 -9.66
N GLU A 239 -3.44 -23.17 -8.83
CA GLU A 239 -4.17 -21.94 -9.12
C GLU A 239 -3.76 -21.47 -10.53
N PRO A 240 -4.70 -21.23 -11.46
CA PRO A 240 -4.33 -20.73 -12.76
C PRO A 240 -3.84 -19.28 -12.59
N GLU A 241 -2.53 -19.08 -12.66
CA GLU A 241 -1.99 -17.78 -13.04
C GLU A 241 -2.52 -17.48 -14.45
N GLU A 242 -3.60 -16.68 -14.54
CA GLU A 242 -4.12 -16.12 -15.80
C GLU A 242 -3.07 -15.20 -16.43
N THR A 243 -2.03 -15.79 -17.00
CA THR A 243 -1.14 -15.11 -17.94
C THR A 243 -1.91 -14.99 -19.25
N LEU A 244 -2.13 -13.75 -19.71
CA LEU A 244 -2.85 -13.49 -20.95
C LEU A 244 -2.11 -14.18 -22.10
N SER A 245 -2.84 -14.89 -22.96
CA SER A 245 -2.25 -15.47 -24.17
C SER A 245 -1.70 -14.36 -25.06
N LYS A 246 -0.72 -14.68 -25.93
CA LYS A 246 -0.19 -13.69 -26.91
C LYS A 246 -1.29 -13.10 -27.78
N GLU A 247 -2.31 -13.90 -28.10
CA GLU A 247 -3.48 -13.50 -28.88
C GLU A 247 -4.37 -12.51 -28.09
N ASP A 248 -4.53 -12.68 -26.79
CA ASP A 248 -5.25 -11.72 -25.92
C ASP A 248 -4.52 -10.38 -25.83
N ILE A 249 -3.18 -10.41 -25.72
CA ILE A 249 -2.33 -9.21 -25.74
C ILE A 249 -2.43 -8.50 -27.09
N ASP A 250 -2.55 -9.26 -28.18
CA ASP A 250 -2.62 -8.70 -29.52
C ASP A 250 -3.94 -7.99 -29.83
N ASN A 251 -5.03 -8.41 -29.18
CA ASN A 251 -6.36 -7.84 -29.33
C ASN A 251 -6.63 -6.60 -28.47
N ILE A 252 -5.67 -6.13 -27.67
CA ILE A 252 -5.81 -4.89 -26.90
C ILE A 252 -5.58 -3.71 -27.85
N GLU A 253 -6.57 -2.82 -27.94
CA GLU A 253 -6.46 -1.55 -28.67
C GLU A 253 -6.62 -0.37 -27.69
N PRO A 254 -5.82 0.70 -27.86
CA PRO A 254 -5.84 1.85 -26.96
C PRO A 254 -7.03 2.78 -27.29
N ILE A 255 -7.61 3.37 -26.25
CA ILE A 255 -8.70 4.35 -26.37
C ILE A 255 -8.08 5.74 -26.51
N MET A 256 -8.22 6.35 -27.67
CA MET A 256 -7.65 7.66 -27.95
C MET A 256 -8.48 8.78 -27.34
N LEU A 257 -7.87 9.63 -26.53
CA LEU A 257 -8.53 10.80 -25.95
C LEU A 257 -8.73 11.86 -27.04
N PRO A 258 -9.96 12.37 -27.24
CA PRO A 258 -10.20 13.42 -28.21
C PRO A 258 -9.41 14.69 -27.86
N PRO A 259 -8.86 15.42 -28.85
CA PRO A 259 -8.22 16.71 -28.60
C PRO A 259 -9.16 17.67 -27.84
N LYS A 260 -8.61 18.49 -26.95
CA LYS A 260 -9.36 19.45 -26.11
C LYS A 260 -10.42 18.84 -25.18
N SER A 261 -10.50 17.51 -25.04
CA SER A 261 -11.42 16.82 -24.12
C SER A 261 -10.85 16.60 -22.71
N PHE A 262 -9.65 17.11 -22.43
CA PHE A 262 -8.96 16.91 -21.16
C PHE A 262 -8.11 18.13 -20.78
N THR A 263 -7.66 18.16 -19.53
CA THR A 263 -6.67 19.11 -19.01
C THR A 263 -5.42 18.38 -18.51
N ILE A 264 -4.27 19.06 -18.49
CA ILE A 264 -3.04 18.53 -17.89
C ILE A 264 -2.88 19.07 -16.48
N GLN A 265 -2.79 18.14 -15.51
CA GLN A 265 -2.72 18.46 -14.08
C GLN A 265 -1.47 17.87 -13.45
N LEU A 266 -0.77 18.68 -12.67
CA LEU A 266 0.38 18.26 -11.86
C LEU A 266 -0.15 17.57 -10.60
N VAL A 267 0.32 16.36 -10.33
CA VAL A 267 0.05 15.61 -9.11
C VAL A 267 1.31 15.61 -8.26
N LEU A 268 1.19 16.04 -7.01
CA LEU A 268 2.27 16.07 -6.03
C LEU A 268 2.02 15.03 -4.94
N ASP A 269 3.06 14.31 -4.57
CA ASP A 269 3.00 13.36 -3.48
C ASP A 269 2.77 14.06 -2.12
N THR A 270 1.88 13.52 -1.29
CA THR A 270 1.60 14.07 0.06
C THR A 270 2.79 14.14 1.01
N ARG A 271 3.85 13.38 0.75
CA ARG A 271 5.10 13.39 1.53
C ARG A 271 6.03 14.50 1.06
N GLU A 272 5.78 15.12 -0.09
CA GLU A 272 6.57 16.22 -0.62
C GLU A 272 6.20 17.52 0.10
N VAL A 273 6.93 17.79 1.18
CA VAL A 273 6.72 18.96 2.05
C VAL A 273 8.06 19.64 2.32
N ARG A 274 8.08 20.97 2.43
CA ARG A 274 9.29 21.71 2.80
C ARG A 274 9.74 21.36 4.21
N THR A 275 8.80 21.39 5.15
CA THR A 275 8.97 20.96 6.53
C THR A 275 7.67 20.35 7.05
N SER A 276 7.73 19.58 8.14
CA SER A 276 6.53 19.02 8.76
C SER A 276 5.49 20.07 9.20
N THR A 277 5.94 21.30 9.43
CA THR A 277 5.17 22.49 9.81
C THR A 277 4.68 23.31 8.62
N ASP A 278 5.34 23.22 7.47
CA ASP A 278 5.05 23.98 6.26
C ASP A 278 4.78 23.02 5.10
N ARG A 279 3.64 22.32 5.22
CA ARG A 279 3.23 21.25 4.30
C ARG A 279 2.74 21.80 2.97
N ASP A 280 2.11 22.96 3.00
CA ASP A 280 1.44 23.52 1.82
C ASP A 280 2.37 24.42 0.99
N TYR A 281 3.60 24.69 1.43
CA TYR A 281 4.55 25.59 0.77
C TYR A 281 4.68 25.37 -0.74
N ILE A 282 4.96 24.12 -1.13
CA ILE A 282 5.21 23.75 -2.52
C ILE A 282 3.95 23.99 -3.36
N SER A 283 2.79 23.58 -2.84
CA SER A 283 1.51 23.79 -3.51
C SER A 283 1.14 25.27 -3.63
N GLY A 284 1.34 26.05 -2.56
CA GLY A 284 1.05 27.48 -2.54
C GLY A 284 1.93 28.27 -3.50
N GLU A 285 3.21 27.92 -3.59
CA GLU A 285 4.14 28.58 -4.51
C GLU A 285 3.88 28.21 -5.98
N LEU A 286 3.42 26.98 -6.25
CA LEU A 286 2.93 26.60 -7.58
C LEU A 286 1.66 27.38 -7.97
N ILE A 287 0.73 27.56 -7.02
CA ILE A 287 -0.51 28.33 -7.24
C ILE A 287 -0.18 29.79 -7.60
N LYS A 288 0.79 30.41 -6.93
CA LYS A 288 1.28 31.76 -7.28
C LYS A 288 1.84 31.83 -8.71
N GLN A 289 2.34 30.71 -9.24
CA GLN A 289 2.82 30.60 -10.62
C GLN A 289 1.72 30.13 -11.61
N GLY A 290 0.45 30.16 -11.20
CA GLY A 290 -0.69 29.80 -12.05
C GLY A 290 -0.92 28.29 -12.21
N ILE A 291 -0.25 27.45 -11.42
CA ILE A 291 -0.40 26.00 -11.45
C ILE A 291 -1.12 25.54 -10.19
N THR A 292 -2.30 24.96 -10.35
CA THR A 292 -3.02 24.33 -9.23
C THR A 292 -2.69 22.83 -9.21
N PRO A 293 -1.81 22.35 -8.31
CA PRO A 293 -1.48 20.93 -8.24
C PRO A 293 -2.56 20.14 -7.48
N GLN A 294 -2.73 18.87 -7.84
CA GLN A 294 -3.43 17.91 -7.00
C GLN A 294 -2.45 17.29 -5.99
N VAL A 295 -2.71 17.45 -4.69
CA VAL A 295 -1.88 16.82 -3.65
C VAL A 295 -2.54 15.51 -3.21
N ARG A 296 -1.90 14.37 -3.48
CA ARG A 296 -2.38 13.03 -3.07
C ARG A 296 -1.21 12.04 -2.94
N ALA A 297 -1.44 10.88 -2.34
CA ALA A 297 -0.39 9.89 -2.20
C ALA A 297 -0.05 9.27 -3.57
N LEU A 298 1.23 9.24 -3.91
CA LEU A 298 1.77 8.53 -5.06
C LEU A 298 2.47 7.25 -4.59
N GLU A 299 2.22 6.16 -5.30
CA GLU A 299 2.94 4.91 -5.02
C GLU A 299 4.42 5.05 -5.41
N VAL A 300 4.69 5.65 -6.57
CA VAL A 300 6.03 5.87 -7.11
C VAL A 300 6.20 7.33 -7.57
N GLY A 301 7.39 7.90 -7.37
CA GLY A 301 7.72 9.29 -7.66
C GLY A 301 7.18 10.29 -6.64
N ASP A 302 7.66 11.53 -6.75
CA ASP A 302 7.30 12.66 -5.88
C ASP A 302 6.40 13.67 -6.60
N ALA A 303 6.48 13.73 -7.94
CA ALA A 303 5.54 14.46 -8.77
C ALA A 303 5.32 13.76 -10.11
N MET A 304 4.14 13.91 -10.69
CA MET A 304 3.82 13.41 -12.02
C MET A 304 2.69 14.21 -12.67
N TRP A 305 2.38 13.95 -13.94
CA TRP A 305 1.30 14.62 -14.64
C TRP A 305 0.24 13.65 -15.12
N VAL A 306 -1.03 14.04 -14.99
CA VAL A 306 -2.19 13.30 -15.50
C VAL A 306 -2.93 14.13 -16.54
N ALA A 307 -3.52 13.46 -17.52
CA ALA A 307 -4.57 14.02 -18.36
C ALA A 307 -5.93 13.72 -17.72
N LYS A 308 -6.59 14.76 -17.22
CA LYS A 308 -7.92 14.67 -16.59
C LYS A 308 -8.99 14.97 -17.63
N CYS A 309 -9.86 14.01 -17.92
CA CYS A 309 -10.99 14.19 -18.83
C CYS A 309 -11.94 15.27 -18.31
N ASN A 310 -12.42 16.13 -19.21
CA ASN A 310 -13.39 17.18 -18.89
C ASN A 310 -14.79 16.58 -18.63
N ASP A 311 -15.11 15.47 -19.30
CA ASP A 311 -16.28 14.63 -19.01
C ASP A 311 -15.86 13.51 -18.05
N PRO A 312 -16.29 13.54 -16.77
CA PRO A 312 -15.91 12.53 -15.78
C PRO A 312 -16.39 11.12 -16.14
N GLU A 313 -17.42 10.99 -16.96
CA GLU A 313 -17.97 9.69 -17.36
C GLU A 313 -17.31 9.09 -18.59
N TYR A 314 -16.48 9.86 -19.32
CA TYR A 314 -15.91 9.42 -20.59
C TYR A 314 -15.12 8.11 -20.46
N LEU A 315 -14.28 8.00 -19.43
CA LEU A 315 -13.51 6.78 -19.16
C LEU A 315 -14.36 5.67 -18.51
N ALA A 316 -15.37 6.04 -17.71
CA ALA A 316 -16.31 5.08 -17.12
C ALA A 316 -17.12 4.31 -18.17
N ARG A 317 -17.52 4.96 -19.28
CA ARG A 317 -18.15 4.30 -20.44
C ARG A 317 -17.25 3.25 -21.09
N HIS A 318 -15.94 3.34 -20.86
CA HIS A 318 -14.95 2.38 -21.30
C HIS A 318 -14.50 1.41 -20.20
N GLY A 319 -15.19 1.39 -19.06
CA GLY A 319 -14.94 0.44 -17.96
C GLY A 319 -13.80 0.83 -17.01
N GLU A 320 -13.34 2.09 -17.03
CA GLU A 320 -12.36 2.60 -16.07
C GLU A 320 -13.03 3.23 -14.84
N GLU A 321 -12.39 3.11 -13.67
CA GLU A 321 -12.91 3.67 -12.42
C GLU A 321 -12.51 5.13 -12.18
N SER A 322 -11.66 5.70 -13.03
CA SER A 322 -11.08 7.04 -12.89
C SER A 322 -11.20 7.81 -14.20
N ASP A 323 -11.33 9.12 -14.10
CA ASP A 323 -11.38 10.13 -15.18
C ASP A 323 -9.99 10.66 -15.57
N GLU A 324 -8.91 10.03 -15.09
CA GLU A 324 -7.53 10.51 -15.24
C GLU A 324 -6.63 9.45 -15.87
N VAL A 325 -5.95 9.81 -16.96
CA VAL A 325 -4.96 8.99 -17.65
C VAL A 325 -3.56 9.46 -17.31
N MET A 326 -2.67 8.52 -17.01
CA MET A 326 -1.29 8.86 -16.70
C MET A 326 -0.51 9.35 -17.91
N LEU A 327 0.27 10.42 -17.75
CA LEU A 327 1.26 10.82 -18.76
C LEU A 327 2.59 10.12 -18.53
N ASP A 328 3.40 10.11 -19.58
CA ASP A 328 4.69 9.45 -19.60
C ASP A 328 5.82 10.27 -18.95
N TRP A 329 5.51 11.02 -17.88
CA TRP A 329 6.41 11.95 -17.19
C TRP A 329 6.29 11.81 -15.67
N ILE A 330 7.41 11.54 -15.01
CA ILE A 330 7.51 11.41 -13.55
C ILE A 330 8.76 12.10 -13.03
N VAL A 331 8.67 12.66 -11.82
CA VAL A 331 9.78 13.30 -11.13
C VAL A 331 10.04 12.54 -9.83
N GLU A 332 11.29 12.18 -9.60
CA GLU A 332 11.82 11.78 -8.30
C GLU A 332 12.70 12.94 -7.80
N ARG A 333 12.24 13.67 -6.81
CA ARG A 333 12.97 14.77 -6.19
C ARG A 333 13.84 14.22 -5.06
N LYS A 334 15.11 14.59 -5.05
CA LYS A 334 16.06 14.15 -4.03
C LYS A 334 16.89 15.32 -3.54
N ARG A 335 16.85 15.60 -2.25
CA ARG A 335 17.83 16.49 -1.62
C ARG A 335 19.19 15.79 -1.57
N LEU A 336 20.27 16.54 -1.68
CA LEU A 336 21.63 15.98 -1.75
C LEU A 336 21.98 15.11 -0.52
N ASP A 337 21.59 15.55 0.68
CA ASP A 337 21.75 14.79 1.93
C ASP A 337 20.92 13.50 1.96
N ASP A 338 19.66 13.57 1.50
CA ASP A 338 18.79 12.39 1.36
C ASP A 338 19.31 11.40 0.29
N LEU A 339 19.94 11.89 -0.76
CA LEU A 339 20.57 11.07 -1.80
C LEU A 339 21.71 10.25 -1.20
N VAL A 340 22.63 10.89 -0.48
CA VAL A 340 23.75 10.21 0.19
C VAL A 340 23.24 9.16 1.18
N GLY A 341 22.22 9.50 1.98
CA GLY A 341 21.57 8.56 2.89
C GLY A 341 20.99 7.34 2.16
N SER A 342 20.27 7.57 1.07
CA SER A 342 19.63 6.51 0.28
C SER A 342 20.60 5.58 -0.45
N ILE A 343 21.80 6.06 -0.79
CA ILE A 343 22.85 5.23 -1.38
C ILE A 343 23.41 4.28 -0.32
N LYS A 344 23.64 4.77 0.91
CA LYS A 344 24.21 3.98 2.01
C LYS A 344 23.27 2.87 2.49
N ASP A 345 21.98 3.14 2.58
CA ASP A 345 20.98 2.17 3.08
C ASP A 345 20.34 1.30 1.97
N GLY A 346 20.74 1.51 0.71
CA GLY A 346 20.26 0.73 -0.43
C GLY A 346 18.91 1.17 -1.01
N ARG A 347 18.20 2.13 -0.39
CA ARG A 347 16.91 2.64 -0.91
C ARG A 347 17.03 3.24 -2.30
N PHE A 348 18.17 3.81 -2.64
CA PHE A 348 18.44 4.36 -3.97
C PHE A 348 18.19 3.34 -5.10
N HIS A 349 18.60 2.08 -4.92
CA HIS A 349 18.42 1.05 -5.93
C HIS A 349 16.96 0.57 -6.01
N GLU A 350 16.28 0.46 -4.85
CA GLU A 350 14.85 0.11 -4.79
C GLU A 350 13.98 1.16 -5.49
N GLN A 351 14.22 2.44 -5.22
CA GLN A 351 13.50 3.54 -5.86
C GLN A 351 13.65 3.50 -7.38
N LYS A 352 14.89 3.38 -7.89
CA LYS A 352 15.15 3.28 -9.34
C LYS A 352 14.52 2.05 -9.97
N PHE A 353 14.54 0.91 -9.27
CA PHE A 353 13.88 -0.32 -9.74
C PHE A 353 12.37 -0.14 -9.92
N ARG A 354 11.72 0.52 -8.96
CA ARG A 354 10.28 0.81 -9.04
C ARG A 354 9.94 1.81 -10.15
N LEU A 355 10.76 2.85 -10.31
CA LEU A 355 10.63 3.79 -11.43
C LEU A 355 10.75 3.07 -12.77
N ARG A 356 11.73 2.16 -12.93
CA ARG A 356 11.89 1.37 -14.15
C ARG A 356 10.68 0.45 -14.41
N ARG A 357 10.15 -0.21 -13.37
CA ARG A 357 8.97 -1.09 -13.47
C ARG A 357 7.66 -0.35 -13.69
N SER A 358 7.62 0.96 -13.44
CA SER A 358 6.44 1.78 -13.74
C SER A 358 6.16 1.91 -15.23
N GLY A 359 7.14 1.61 -16.08
CA GLY A 359 7.05 1.77 -17.52
C GLY A 359 7.11 3.22 -18.00
N ILE A 360 7.20 4.21 -17.11
CA ILE A 360 7.33 5.62 -17.49
C ILE A 360 8.68 5.87 -18.16
N LYS A 361 8.66 6.44 -19.36
CA LYS A 361 9.81 6.75 -20.20
C LYS A 361 10.56 7.98 -19.70
N ASN A 362 9.85 9.07 -19.43
CA ASN A 362 10.49 10.34 -19.09
C ASN A 362 10.58 10.47 -17.56
N VAL A 363 11.56 9.78 -16.97
CA VAL A 363 11.90 9.88 -15.56
C VAL A 363 12.87 11.03 -15.33
N ILE A 364 12.48 12.00 -14.51
CA ILE A 364 13.29 13.15 -14.14
C ILE A 364 13.79 12.99 -12.71
N TYR A 365 15.10 12.92 -12.52
CA TYR A 365 15.73 13.02 -11.21
C TYR A 365 16.02 14.48 -10.88
N LEU A 366 15.22 15.08 -10.00
CA LEU A 366 15.35 16.48 -9.59
C LEU A 366 16.20 16.56 -8.33
N ILE A 367 17.49 16.84 -8.51
CA ILE A 367 18.47 16.86 -7.42
C ILE A 367 18.60 18.29 -6.89
N GLU A 368 18.21 18.49 -5.64
CA GLU A 368 18.36 19.76 -4.95
C GLU A 368 19.69 19.82 -4.20
N GLU A 369 20.56 20.74 -4.62
CA GLU A 369 21.82 21.05 -3.95
C GLU A 369 21.52 21.85 -2.69
N PHE A 370 21.29 21.18 -1.56
CA PHE A 370 21.28 21.88 -0.29
C PHE A 370 22.71 22.32 0.02
N ALA A 371 22.93 23.62 0.26
CA ALA A 371 24.22 24.12 0.70
C ALA A 371 24.57 23.40 2.00
N VAL A 372 25.49 22.45 1.87
CA VAL A 372 26.03 21.72 3.00
C VAL A 372 26.89 22.73 3.76
N THR A 373 26.28 23.52 4.65
CA THR A 373 26.99 24.17 5.74
C THR A 373 27.42 23.08 6.72
N HIS A 374 28.34 22.21 6.27
CA HIS A 374 29.11 21.39 7.18
C HIS A 374 30.07 22.32 7.90
N ALA A 375 29.61 22.87 9.02
CA ALA A 375 30.46 23.60 9.96
C ALA A 375 31.56 22.70 10.56
N ASP A 376 31.47 21.36 10.43
CA ASP A 376 32.39 20.42 11.11
C ASP A 376 32.95 19.29 10.21
N SER A 377 33.06 19.46 8.89
CA SER A 377 33.69 18.44 8.04
C SER A 377 35.15 18.77 7.74
N THR A 378 36.05 18.03 8.37
CA THR A 378 37.39 17.79 7.86
C THR A 378 37.31 17.50 6.36
N SER A 379 38.10 18.24 5.59
CA SER A 379 38.08 18.39 4.13
C SER A 379 38.11 17.10 3.29
N GLY A 380 38.46 15.95 3.88
CA GLY A 380 38.48 14.65 3.20
C GLY A 380 37.11 13.98 3.03
N SER A 381 36.15 14.22 3.92
CA SER A 381 34.85 13.53 3.87
C SER A 381 33.89 14.11 2.81
N ALA A 382 33.91 15.43 2.64
CA ALA A 382 33.09 16.14 1.64
C ALA A 382 33.44 15.76 0.20
N ALA A 383 34.74 15.60 -0.10
CA ALA A 383 35.21 15.19 -1.42
C ALA A 383 34.74 13.77 -1.78
N GLN A 384 34.82 12.83 -0.82
CA GLN A 384 34.35 11.46 -1.01
C GLN A 384 32.83 11.39 -1.24
N TYR A 385 32.05 12.24 -0.56
CA TYR A 385 30.60 12.34 -0.80
C TYR A 385 30.28 12.91 -2.18
N GLN A 386 31.01 13.93 -2.63
CA GLN A 386 30.84 14.46 -3.99
C GLN A 386 31.16 13.41 -5.05
N GLU A 387 32.20 12.60 -4.85
CA GLU A 387 32.56 11.53 -5.78
C GLU A 387 31.50 10.41 -5.81
N MET A 388 31.00 9.98 -4.65
CA MET A 388 29.90 9.01 -4.57
C MET A 388 28.63 9.52 -5.26
N VAL A 389 28.26 10.79 -5.04
CA VAL A 389 27.10 11.41 -5.68
C VAL A 389 27.31 11.54 -7.18
N ALA A 390 28.50 11.98 -7.62
CA ALA A 390 28.83 12.10 -9.04
C ALA A 390 28.75 10.74 -9.75
N SER A 391 29.25 9.67 -9.13
CA SER A 391 29.15 8.31 -9.63
C SER A 391 27.68 7.84 -9.70
N ALA A 392 26.88 8.09 -8.66
CA ALA A 392 25.46 7.74 -8.64
C ALA A 392 24.66 8.48 -9.71
N ILE A 393 24.95 9.77 -9.92
CA ILE A 393 24.36 10.61 -10.98
C ILE A 393 24.75 10.07 -12.36
N ALA A 394 26.05 9.85 -12.60
CA ALA A 394 26.54 9.33 -13.87
C ALA A 394 25.93 7.96 -14.19
N SER A 395 25.87 7.05 -13.22
CA SER A 395 25.24 5.73 -13.39
C SER A 395 23.76 5.84 -13.73
N THR A 396 23.04 6.82 -13.17
CA THR A 396 21.61 7.02 -13.39
C THR A 396 21.33 7.60 -14.77
N GLN A 397 22.20 8.49 -15.26
CA GLN A 397 22.07 9.05 -16.59
C GLN A 397 22.46 8.04 -17.69
N VAL A 398 23.53 7.27 -17.47
CA VAL A 398 24.07 6.35 -18.49
C VAL A 398 23.35 5.01 -18.53
N LEU A 399 23.04 4.41 -17.38
CA LEU A 399 22.44 3.06 -17.33
C LEU A 399 20.92 3.07 -17.31
N ASN A 400 20.31 4.14 -16.76
CA ASN A 400 18.87 4.21 -16.58
C ASN A 400 18.20 5.20 -17.55
N GLU A 401 18.98 5.96 -18.32
CA GLU A 401 18.48 6.97 -19.28
C GLU A 401 17.60 8.05 -18.62
N TYR A 402 17.73 8.24 -17.31
CA TYR A 402 16.94 9.23 -16.58
C TYR A 402 17.48 10.64 -16.85
N PHE A 403 16.57 11.60 -16.99
CA PHE A 403 16.93 13.00 -17.13
C PHE A 403 17.29 13.58 -15.76
N ILE A 404 18.50 14.11 -15.60
CA ILE A 404 18.93 14.68 -14.33
C ILE A 404 18.80 16.20 -14.39
N LYS A 405 17.98 16.77 -13.50
CA LYS A 405 17.84 18.20 -13.31
C LYS A 405 18.41 18.59 -11.94
N LYS A 406 19.45 19.41 -11.93
CA LYS A 406 19.97 20.02 -10.70
C LYS A 406 19.33 21.38 -10.44
N THR A 407 19.02 21.65 -9.17
CA THR A 407 18.49 22.94 -8.68
C THR A 407 19.18 23.33 -7.39
N LYS A 408 19.41 24.62 -7.15
CA LYS A 408 20.14 25.11 -5.98
C LYS A 408 19.30 25.14 -4.70
N HIS A 409 17.99 25.28 -4.82
CA HIS A 409 17.08 25.36 -3.70
C HIS A 409 15.66 25.02 -4.13
N LEU A 410 14.80 24.79 -3.14
CA LEU A 410 13.42 24.37 -3.36
C LEU A 410 12.64 25.28 -4.32
N ASP A 411 12.79 26.60 -4.24
CA ASP A 411 12.06 27.50 -5.15
C ASP A 411 12.46 27.34 -6.62
N GLU A 412 13.70 26.95 -6.91
CA GLU A 412 14.11 26.59 -8.27
C GLU A 412 13.48 25.26 -8.71
N SER A 413 13.37 24.28 -7.80
CA SER A 413 12.65 23.04 -8.05
C SER A 413 11.18 23.31 -8.37
N ILE A 414 10.52 24.17 -7.59
CA ILE A 414 9.12 24.58 -7.80
C ILE A 414 8.95 25.29 -9.14
N ARG A 415 9.83 26.25 -9.47
CA ARG A 415 9.82 26.94 -10.77
C ARG A 415 10.03 25.97 -11.92
N TYR A 416 10.85 24.94 -11.74
CA TYR A 416 11.04 23.90 -12.74
C TYR A 416 9.75 23.09 -12.96
N LEU A 417 9.08 22.65 -11.89
CA LEU A 417 7.79 21.94 -11.98
C LEU A 417 6.71 22.79 -12.66
N ALA A 418 6.64 24.09 -12.35
CA ALA A 418 5.72 25.01 -13.01
C ALA A 418 5.98 25.11 -14.52
N ARG A 419 7.24 25.34 -14.91
CA ARG A 419 7.64 25.41 -16.34
C ARG A 419 7.40 24.10 -17.07
N MET A 420 7.66 22.96 -16.44
CA MET A 420 7.36 21.64 -17.00
C MET A 420 5.86 21.46 -17.22
N THR A 421 5.02 21.92 -16.29
CA THR A 421 3.57 21.85 -16.44
C THR A 421 3.07 22.66 -17.65
N LEU A 422 3.57 23.88 -17.82
CA LEU A 422 3.25 24.73 -18.97
C LEU A 422 3.76 24.13 -20.29
N LEU A 423 4.96 23.53 -20.28
CA LEU A 423 5.50 22.82 -21.43
C LEU A 423 4.61 21.65 -21.84
N LEU A 424 4.19 20.82 -20.89
CA LEU A 424 3.34 19.66 -21.16
C LEU A 424 1.96 20.09 -21.66
N ARG A 425 1.35 21.14 -21.09
CA ARG A 425 0.09 21.71 -21.62
C ARG A 425 0.22 22.08 -23.09
N ARG A 426 1.30 22.78 -23.46
CA ARG A 426 1.59 23.10 -24.87
C ARG A 426 1.80 21.87 -25.74
N MET A 427 2.57 20.88 -25.26
CA MET A 427 2.83 19.64 -26.00
C MET A 427 1.55 18.85 -26.32
N TYR A 428 0.56 18.87 -25.43
CA TYR A 428 -0.72 18.20 -25.63
C TYR A 428 -1.84 19.12 -26.15
N GLY A 429 -1.50 20.35 -26.58
CA GLY A 429 -2.46 21.29 -27.18
C GLY A 429 -3.56 21.77 -26.22
N VAL A 430 -3.27 21.79 -24.91
CA VAL A 430 -4.16 22.31 -23.88
C VAL A 430 -3.86 23.79 -23.67
N GLU A 431 -4.86 24.63 -23.93
CA GLU A 431 -4.78 26.08 -23.72
C GLU A 431 -4.80 26.39 -22.21
N ASP A 432 -3.94 27.31 -21.76
CA ASP A 432 -3.96 27.78 -20.37
C ASP A 432 -5.21 28.66 -20.13
N PRO A 433 -5.79 28.65 -18.91
CA PRO A 433 -6.78 29.65 -18.53
C PRO A 433 -6.17 31.06 -18.68
N PRO A 434 -6.93 32.08 -19.13
CA PRO A 434 -6.42 33.44 -19.23
C PRO A 434 -5.96 33.92 -17.85
N SER A 435 -4.65 34.12 -17.70
CA SER A 435 -4.05 34.65 -16.48
C SER A 435 -4.15 36.18 -16.46
N ASN A 436 -5.09 36.70 -15.66
CA ASN A 436 -5.37 38.10 -15.31
C ASN A 436 -5.89 39.06 -16.42
N PRO A 437 -6.85 39.97 -16.08
CA PRO A 437 -7.39 40.98 -17.00
C PRO A 437 -6.55 42.26 -17.11
N ASP A 438 -5.51 42.43 -16.28
CA ASP A 438 -4.73 43.67 -16.22
C ASP A 438 -3.26 43.42 -16.56
N GLY A 439 -2.79 44.00 -17.67
CA GLY A 439 -1.37 44.26 -17.90
C GLY A 439 -0.74 43.50 -19.07
N ASN A 440 -0.98 44.01 -20.28
CA ASN A 440 0.00 44.14 -21.36
C ASN A 440 1.03 42.98 -21.52
N SER A 441 0.65 41.91 -22.22
CA SER A 441 1.59 40.89 -22.70
C SER A 441 1.57 40.80 -24.22
N ASN A 442 2.44 41.58 -24.87
CA ASN A 442 2.94 41.27 -26.21
C ASN A 442 3.89 40.06 -26.14
N ALA A 443 3.38 38.91 -25.72
CA ALA A 443 4.05 37.63 -25.85
C ALA A 443 3.49 36.94 -27.09
N THR A 444 4.01 37.32 -28.26
CA THR A 444 3.79 36.59 -29.51
C THR A 444 4.16 35.11 -29.27
N PRO A 445 3.33 34.13 -29.66
CA PRO A 445 3.69 32.72 -29.55
C PRO A 445 4.75 32.39 -30.62
N SER A 446 6.00 32.74 -30.37
CA SER A 446 7.15 32.42 -31.23
C SER A 446 7.75 31.07 -30.85
N GLY A 447 6.92 30.02 -30.87
CA GLY A 447 7.37 28.63 -30.89
C GLY A 447 6.95 27.99 -32.21
N PRO A 448 7.78 27.13 -32.83
CA PRO A 448 7.34 26.40 -34.01
C PRO A 448 6.08 25.61 -33.63
N ALA A 449 5.10 25.54 -34.54
CA ALA A 449 3.91 24.71 -34.41
C ALA A 449 4.33 23.24 -34.34
N GLY A 450 4.74 22.80 -33.15
CA GLY A 450 5.11 21.43 -32.87
C GLY A 450 3.88 20.55 -33.00
N GLN A 451 4.07 19.36 -33.55
CA GLN A 451 3.05 18.32 -33.61
C GLN A 451 2.48 18.08 -32.20
N VAL A 452 1.17 18.23 -32.05
CA VAL A 452 0.46 17.99 -30.78
C VAL A 452 0.53 16.49 -30.48
N SER A 453 1.06 16.14 -29.31
CA SER A 453 1.11 14.77 -28.84
C SER A 453 -0.29 14.24 -28.55
N LYS A 454 -0.58 13.01 -28.98
CA LYS A 454 -1.86 12.35 -28.68
C LYS A 454 -1.75 11.56 -27.37
N ILE A 455 -2.89 11.26 -26.75
CA ILE A 455 -2.96 10.41 -25.55
C ILE A 455 -3.84 9.20 -25.83
N GLY A 456 -3.29 8.01 -25.60
CA GLY A 456 -3.99 6.73 -25.70
C GLY A 456 -4.07 6.05 -24.34
N LEU A 457 -5.28 5.77 -23.88
CA LEU A 457 -5.52 4.95 -22.69
C LEU A 457 -5.39 3.46 -23.05
N ILE A 458 -4.55 2.75 -22.31
CA ILE A 458 -4.50 1.28 -22.34
C ILE A 458 -5.57 0.76 -21.35
N PRO A 459 -6.59 0.01 -21.80
CA PRO A 459 -7.69 -0.44 -20.94
C PRO A 459 -7.23 -1.38 -19.82
N GLY A 460 -7.54 -1.06 -18.56
CA GLY A 460 -7.09 -1.79 -17.37
C GLY A 460 -7.71 -3.18 -17.16
N ARG A 461 -8.87 -3.44 -17.78
CA ARG A 461 -9.63 -4.71 -17.69
C ARG A 461 -8.91 -5.95 -18.27
N ARG A 462 -7.88 -5.73 -19.09
CA ARG A 462 -7.12 -6.77 -19.81
C ARG A 462 -5.62 -6.67 -19.51
N LEU A 463 -5.24 -5.99 -18.44
CA LEU A 463 -3.83 -5.89 -18.04
C LEU A 463 -3.54 -6.94 -16.97
N ALA A 464 -2.35 -7.53 -17.02
CA ALA A 464 -1.72 -8.22 -15.92
C ALA A 464 -0.38 -7.50 -15.63
N ASN A 465 0.17 -7.67 -14.42
CA ASN A 465 1.38 -6.93 -14.02
C ASN A 465 2.60 -7.23 -14.92
N ASP A 466 2.69 -8.45 -15.44
CA ASP A 466 3.75 -8.95 -16.31
C ASP A 466 3.53 -8.56 -17.79
N SER A 467 2.28 -8.40 -18.23
CA SER A 467 1.95 -8.02 -19.61
C SER A 467 1.97 -6.52 -19.88
N TYR A 468 1.82 -5.67 -18.85
CA TYR A 468 1.71 -4.21 -19.02
C TYR A 468 2.90 -3.59 -19.75
N LEU A 469 4.13 -3.91 -19.35
CA LEU A 469 5.34 -3.35 -19.98
C LEU A 469 5.47 -3.79 -21.44
N THR A 470 5.13 -5.06 -21.74
CA THR A 470 5.14 -5.58 -23.12
C THR A 470 4.12 -4.88 -24.00
N ILE A 471 2.90 -4.66 -23.49
CA ILE A 471 1.85 -3.92 -24.20
C ILE A 471 2.27 -2.47 -24.45
N LEU A 472 2.85 -1.82 -23.44
CA LEU A 472 3.31 -0.45 -23.52
C LEU A 472 4.41 -0.28 -24.58
N ASP A 473 5.39 -1.19 -24.61
CA ASP A 473 6.46 -1.19 -25.61
C ASP A 473 5.94 -1.48 -27.03
N LYS A 474 4.96 -2.39 -27.16
CA LYS A 474 4.25 -2.63 -28.44
C LYS A 474 3.59 -1.36 -28.96
N PHE A 475 2.85 -0.62 -28.14
CA PHE A 475 2.20 0.61 -28.61
C PHE A 475 3.18 1.73 -28.94
N ARG A 476 4.22 1.91 -28.12
CA ARG A 476 5.28 2.90 -28.36
C ARG A 476 6.04 2.64 -29.65
N SER A 477 6.25 1.38 -30.02
CA SER A 477 6.90 1.02 -31.29
C SER A 477 5.99 1.25 -32.51
N ARG A 478 4.66 1.17 -32.34
CA ARG A 478 3.68 1.45 -33.41
C ARG A 478 3.54 2.94 -33.72
N ASP A 479 3.50 3.79 -32.69
CA ASP A 479 3.38 5.24 -32.86
C ASP A 479 4.14 5.98 -31.75
N SER A 480 5.27 6.57 -32.10
CA SER A 480 6.11 7.35 -31.18
C SER A 480 5.56 8.75 -30.88
N SER A 481 4.55 9.21 -31.64
CA SER A 481 3.89 10.52 -31.44
C SER A 481 2.74 10.47 -30.43
N THR A 482 2.34 9.26 -30.02
CA THR A 482 1.28 9.03 -29.03
C THR A 482 1.88 8.68 -27.68
N THR A 483 1.41 9.36 -26.64
CA THR A 483 1.65 9.00 -25.24
C THR A 483 0.63 7.96 -24.81
N TYR A 484 1.10 6.75 -24.52
CA TYR A 484 0.27 5.68 -23.98
C TYR A 484 0.39 5.62 -22.47
N GLY A 485 -0.74 5.48 -21.79
CA GLY A 485 -0.79 5.36 -20.33
C GLY A 485 -2.02 4.59 -19.88
N VAL A 486 -2.05 4.21 -18.62
CA VAL A 486 -3.22 3.60 -17.96
C VAL A 486 -3.93 4.65 -17.11
N SER A 487 -5.13 4.33 -16.61
CA SER A 487 -5.79 5.21 -15.63
C SER A 487 -4.97 5.30 -14.33
N PHE A 488 -5.11 6.42 -13.60
CA PHE A 488 -4.33 6.66 -12.38
C PHE A 488 -4.48 5.53 -11.35
N VAL A 489 -5.69 5.00 -11.19
CA VAL A 489 -5.99 3.90 -10.26
C VAL A 489 -5.25 2.62 -10.66
N ILE A 490 -5.24 2.29 -11.94
CA ILE A 490 -4.52 1.13 -12.48
C ILE A 490 -3.01 1.32 -12.31
N PHE A 491 -2.47 2.50 -12.63
CA PHE A 491 -1.06 2.82 -12.42
C PHE A 491 -0.63 2.65 -10.96
N SER A 492 -1.43 3.16 -10.02
CA SER A 492 -1.20 3.00 -8.58
C SER A 492 -1.17 1.53 -8.19
N ALA A 493 -2.12 0.71 -8.68
CA ALA A 493 -2.12 -0.73 -8.44
C ALA A 493 -0.88 -1.44 -9.01
N LEU A 494 -0.45 -1.09 -10.22
CA LEU A 494 0.72 -1.66 -10.90
C LEU A 494 2.05 -1.29 -10.21
N THR A 495 2.10 -0.16 -9.48
CA THR A 495 3.34 0.39 -8.91
C THR A 495 3.42 0.30 -7.39
N SER A 496 2.40 -0.28 -6.74
CA SER A 496 2.36 -0.44 -5.28
C SER A 496 3.55 -1.22 -4.72
N LYS A 497 3.99 -0.87 -3.50
CA LYS A 497 5.16 -1.50 -2.83
C LYS A 497 4.90 -2.92 -2.28
N SER A 498 3.67 -3.22 -1.90
CA SER A 498 3.34 -4.40 -1.07
C SER A 498 2.39 -5.35 -1.79
N ASP A 499 1.36 -4.80 -2.41
CA ASP A 499 0.72 -5.39 -3.58
C ASP A 499 1.78 -5.53 -4.68
N THR A 500 1.80 -6.50 -5.58
CA THR A 500 2.88 -6.73 -6.59
C THR A 500 4.14 -7.49 -6.15
N LEU A 501 4.43 -7.66 -4.86
CA LEU A 501 5.49 -8.60 -4.46
C LEU A 501 5.00 -10.03 -4.73
N THR A 502 5.62 -10.69 -5.69
CA THR A 502 5.40 -12.13 -5.89
C THR A 502 5.99 -12.91 -4.72
N LEU A 503 5.57 -14.17 -4.51
CA LEU A 503 6.21 -15.05 -3.54
C LEU A 503 7.72 -15.20 -3.82
N ARG A 504 8.12 -15.10 -5.09
CA ARG A 504 9.54 -15.01 -5.49
C ARG A 504 10.20 -13.72 -4.96
N ASP A 505 9.59 -12.56 -5.13
CA ASP A 505 10.17 -11.30 -4.62
C ASP A 505 10.28 -11.29 -3.10
N VAL A 506 9.28 -11.85 -2.41
CA VAL A 506 9.30 -12.02 -0.95
C VAL A 506 10.45 -12.94 -0.54
N PHE A 507 10.65 -14.05 -1.25
CA PHE A 507 11.74 -14.96 -0.94
C PHE A 507 13.13 -14.32 -1.16
N LEU A 508 13.33 -13.54 -2.22
CA LEU A 508 14.56 -12.77 -2.42
C LEU A 508 14.83 -11.83 -1.24
N LYS A 509 13.80 -11.11 -0.78
CA LYS A 509 13.91 -10.22 0.37
C LYS A 509 14.26 -10.98 1.66
N MET A 510 13.66 -12.15 1.88
CA MET A 510 13.99 -13.01 3.02
C MET A 510 15.46 -13.45 2.98
N LEU A 511 15.96 -13.87 1.81
CA LEU A 511 17.38 -14.26 1.64
C LEU A 511 18.31 -13.08 1.97
N MET A 512 17.97 -11.87 1.51
CA MET A 512 18.74 -10.65 1.76
C MET A 512 18.75 -10.19 3.22
N CYS A 513 17.86 -10.72 4.08
CA CYS A 513 17.97 -10.52 5.53
C CYS A 513 19.20 -11.23 6.12
N THR A 514 19.80 -12.18 5.40
CA THR A 514 21.05 -12.84 5.80
C THR A 514 22.24 -11.94 5.48
N ARG A 515 22.92 -11.44 6.51
CA ARG A 515 24.06 -10.51 6.36
C ARG A 515 25.15 -11.09 5.45
N GLY A 516 25.37 -10.43 4.31
CA GLY A 516 26.36 -10.81 3.30
C GLY A 516 25.76 -11.42 2.01
N VAL A 517 24.45 -11.71 2.02
CA VAL A 517 23.67 -12.06 0.83
C VAL A 517 23.23 -10.77 0.14
N THR A 518 23.88 -10.43 -0.96
CA THR A 518 23.49 -9.32 -1.85
C THR A 518 22.34 -9.75 -2.75
N GLY A 519 21.64 -8.81 -3.38
CA GLY A 519 20.55 -9.13 -4.32
C GLY A 519 21.00 -10.05 -5.46
N GLU A 520 22.22 -9.88 -5.96
CA GLU A 520 22.80 -10.76 -6.98
C GLU A 520 22.97 -12.21 -6.47
N LYS A 521 23.44 -12.39 -5.23
CA LYS A 521 23.56 -13.73 -4.62
C LYS A 521 22.19 -14.35 -4.34
N ALA A 522 21.23 -13.54 -3.88
CA ALA A 522 19.86 -14.00 -3.62
C ALA A 522 19.18 -14.51 -4.89
N LEU A 523 19.37 -13.83 -6.02
CA LEU A 523 18.85 -14.25 -7.32
C LEU A 523 19.41 -15.61 -7.75
N GLU A 524 20.71 -15.82 -7.64
CA GLU A 524 21.34 -17.11 -7.99
C GLU A 524 20.88 -18.25 -7.05
N ILE A 525 20.73 -17.98 -5.75
CA ILE A 525 20.16 -18.94 -4.81
C ILE A 525 18.72 -19.29 -5.20
N GLN A 526 17.89 -18.28 -5.52
CA GLN A 526 16.51 -18.49 -5.93
C GLN A 526 16.39 -19.24 -7.28
N GLN A 527 17.33 -19.08 -8.21
CA GLN A 527 17.33 -19.84 -9.46
C GLN A 527 17.47 -21.35 -9.21
N ILE A 528 18.27 -21.74 -8.21
CA ILE A 528 18.45 -23.15 -7.82
C ILE A 528 17.27 -23.63 -6.98
N TRP A 529 16.78 -22.80 -6.05
CA TRP A 529 15.64 -23.10 -5.19
C TRP A 529 14.55 -22.04 -5.38
N PRO A 530 13.52 -22.27 -6.20
CA PRO A 530 12.56 -21.22 -6.56
C PRO A 530 11.73 -20.65 -5.40
N THR A 531 11.64 -21.36 -4.27
CA THR A 531 10.79 -21.00 -3.14
C THR A 531 11.48 -21.28 -1.79
N PRO A 532 11.03 -20.67 -0.69
CA PRO A 532 11.50 -20.99 0.66
C PRO A 532 11.39 -22.48 0.99
N ARG A 533 10.27 -23.11 0.62
CA ARG A 533 10.00 -24.54 0.88
C ARG A 533 11.06 -25.43 0.24
N HIS A 534 11.33 -25.23 -1.06
CA HIS A 534 12.36 -25.97 -1.78
C HIS A 534 13.74 -25.85 -1.13
N LEU A 535 14.10 -24.66 -0.63
CA LEU A 535 15.38 -24.46 0.06
C LEU A 535 15.42 -25.20 1.40
N MET A 536 14.34 -25.14 2.20
CA MET A 536 14.25 -25.83 3.49
C MET A 536 14.22 -27.35 3.34
N GLU A 537 13.51 -27.88 2.35
CA GLU A 537 13.46 -29.31 2.04
C GLU A 537 14.83 -29.83 1.61
N ALA A 538 15.56 -29.05 0.80
CA ALA A 538 16.93 -29.37 0.44
C ALA A 538 17.84 -29.44 1.68
N TYR A 539 17.71 -28.51 2.63
CA TYR A 539 18.43 -28.60 3.89
C TYR A 539 17.99 -29.78 4.77
N ALA A 540 16.69 -30.08 4.81
CA ALA A 540 16.15 -31.19 5.60
C ALA A 540 16.63 -32.55 5.10
N SER A 541 16.82 -32.68 3.77
CA SER A 541 17.34 -33.89 3.12
C SER A 541 18.83 -34.15 3.38
N LEU A 542 19.56 -33.18 3.95
CA LEU A 542 20.99 -33.26 4.20
C LEU A 542 21.32 -33.46 5.68
N ASP A 543 22.39 -34.19 5.92
CA ASP A 543 22.98 -34.35 7.25
C ASP A 543 23.47 -33.00 7.80
N PRO A 544 23.41 -32.77 9.13
CA PRO A 544 23.77 -31.49 9.74
C PRO A 544 25.17 -30.98 9.35
N LYS A 545 26.13 -31.87 9.09
CA LYS A 545 27.50 -31.53 8.68
C LYS A 545 27.59 -31.03 7.24
N GLU A 546 26.67 -31.45 6.37
CA GLU A 546 26.68 -31.14 4.93
C GLU A 546 25.91 -29.85 4.61
N ARG A 547 24.97 -29.45 5.49
CA ARG A 547 24.19 -28.22 5.38
C ARG A 547 25.07 -26.99 5.22
N GLU A 548 26.17 -26.89 5.97
CA GLU A 548 27.06 -25.72 5.92
C GLU A 548 27.70 -25.50 4.54
N SER A 549 27.89 -26.57 3.76
CA SER A 549 28.50 -26.52 2.43
C SER A 549 27.51 -26.53 1.27
N MET A 550 26.22 -26.74 1.51
CA MET A 550 25.23 -26.94 0.43
C MET A 550 25.23 -25.80 -0.61
N ILE A 551 25.13 -24.55 -0.15
CA ILE A 551 25.05 -23.39 -1.05
C ILE A 551 26.35 -23.21 -1.82
N VAL A 552 27.52 -23.30 -1.16
CA VAL A 552 28.81 -23.12 -1.85
C VAL A 552 29.06 -24.20 -2.89
N THR A 553 28.65 -25.45 -2.62
CA THR A 553 28.81 -26.56 -3.56
C THR A 553 27.86 -26.42 -4.75
N ARG A 554 26.60 -26.08 -4.52
CA ARG A 554 25.60 -25.93 -5.59
C ARG A 554 25.82 -24.67 -6.43
N MET A 555 26.51 -23.66 -5.89
CA MET A 555 26.87 -22.43 -6.60
C MET A 555 28.35 -22.42 -7.03
N ALA A 556 29.00 -23.58 -7.14
CA ALA A 556 30.44 -23.65 -7.45
C ALA A 556 30.80 -23.05 -8.82
N GLU A 557 29.89 -23.12 -9.79
CA GLU A 557 30.05 -22.56 -11.14
C GLU A 557 29.84 -21.03 -11.20
N VAL A 558 29.27 -20.44 -10.15
CA VAL A 558 28.98 -19.01 -10.08
C VAL A 558 30.26 -18.22 -9.74
N VAL A 559 30.65 -17.31 -10.63
CA VAL A 559 31.88 -16.53 -10.54
C VAL A 559 31.65 -15.05 -10.17
N GLY A 560 32.73 -14.39 -9.70
CA GLY A 560 32.72 -12.97 -9.41
C GLY A 560 31.91 -12.59 -8.16
N ARG A 561 31.21 -11.45 -8.21
CA ARG A 561 30.46 -10.88 -7.07
C ARG A 561 29.27 -11.73 -6.61
N LYS A 562 28.83 -12.64 -7.46
CA LYS A 562 27.75 -13.59 -7.23
C LYS A 562 28.17 -14.83 -6.44
N LYS A 563 29.48 -15.09 -6.32
CA LYS A 563 30.00 -16.27 -5.62
C LYS A 563 29.67 -16.20 -4.12
N VAL A 564 29.21 -17.32 -3.57
CA VAL A 564 29.00 -17.50 -2.13
C VAL A 564 30.25 -18.15 -1.52
N ALA A 565 30.84 -17.51 -0.51
CA ALA A 565 31.97 -18.06 0.22
C ALA A 565 31.49 -19.06 1.29
N LYS A 566 32.38 -19.95 1.75
CA LYS A 566 32.08 -20.99 2.75
C LYS A 566 31.44 -20.41 4.03
N ASP A 567 31.98 -19.31 4.54
CA ASP A 567 31.45 -18.65 5.74
C ASP A 567 30.03 -18.11 5.55
N LEU A 568 29.71 -17.62 4.35
CA LEU A 568 28.38 -17.14 4.02
C LEU A 568 27.40 -18.31 3.85
N SER A 569 27.84 -19.41 3.22
CA SER A 569 27.07 -20.65 3.09
C SER A 569 26.69 -21.22 4.48
N LYS A 570 27.64 -21.22 5.42
CA LYS A 570 27.38 -21.62 6.82
C LYS A 570 26.31 -20.75 7.49
N ARG A 571 26.39 -19.43 7.37
CA ARG A 571 25.37 -18.51 7.94
C ARG A 571 23.99 -18.70 7.33
N ILE A 572 23.91 -18.96 6.01
CA ILE A 572 22.63 -19.26 5.37
C ILE A 572 22.07 -20.57 5.94
N ALA A 573 22.90 -21.60 6.11
CA ALA A 573 22.49 -22.87 6.70
C ALA A 573 22.04 -22.73 8.16
N GLU A 574 22.69 -21.88 8.96
CA GLU A 574 22.27 -21.59 10.33
C GLU A 574 20.88 -20.95 10.42
N ILE A 575 20.46 -20.17 9.41
CA ILE A 575 19.17 -19.49 9.40
C ILE A 575 18.08 -20.37 8.76
N TRP A 576 18.39 -20.99 7.63
CA TRP A 576 17.42 -21.68 6.78
C TRP A 576 17.40 -23.20 6.95
N GLY A 577 18.44 -23.77 7.57
CA GLY A 577 18.61 -25.20 7.77
C GLY A 577 18.26 -25.67 9.18
N GLN A 578 17.69 -24.81 10.04
CA GLN A 578 17.15 -25.25 11.33
C GLN A 578 15.78 -25.90 11.11
N SER A 579 15.66 -27.16 11.51
CA SER A 579 14.37 -27.87 11.51
C SER A 579 13.44 -27.19 12.52
N SER A 580 12.25 -26.75 12.07
CA SER A 580 11.18 -26.29 12.97
C SER A 580 10.59 -27.45 13.76
#